data_AF-A0A9X8HID2-F1
#
_entry.id   AF-A0A9X8HID2-F1
#
_cell.length_a   1.000
_cell.length_b   1.000
_cell.length_c   1.000
_cell.angle_alpha   90.00
_cell.angle_beta   90.00
_cell.angle_gamma   90.00
#
_symmetry.space_group_name_H-M   'P 1'
#
loop_
_entity.id
_entity.type
_entity.pdbx_description
1 polymer ?
#
loop_
_entity_poly.entity_id
_entity_poly.type
_entity_poly.pdbx_seq_one_letter_code
_entity_poly.pdbx_strand_id
1 'polypeptide(L)' 'MLTCKQLVACSSDYLDGQLTLGERLMTRQHLLFCRNCRRFIKQLRLAQATLKVLPPAPVEGAEALAARLAAERRATR' A
#
# COMPACT_ATOMS: atom_id res chain seq x y z
N MET A 1 -0.80 16.54 19.21
CA MET A 1 -1.85 15.49 19.17
C MET A 1 -2.24 15.26 17.74
N LEU A 2 -2.11 14.03 17.25
CA LEU A 2 -2.54 13.67 15.90
C LEU A 2 -4.07 13.58 15.88
N THR A 3 -4.71 14.30 14.95
CA THR A 3 -6.17 14.22 14.78
C THR A 3 -6.56 12.99 13.98
N CYS A 4 -7.81 12.52 14.11
CA CYS A 4 -8.30 11.38 13.32
C CYS A 4 -8.17 11.63 11.81
N LYS A 5 -8.38 12.88 11.34
CA LYS A 5 -8.23 13.24 9.92
C LYS A 5 -6.77 13.11 9.45
N GLN A 6 -5.83 13.60 10.24
CA GLN A 6 -4.40 13.47 9.92
C GLN A 6 -3.99 12.00 9.88
N LEU A 7 -4.47 11.18 10.82
CA LEU A 7 -4.18 9.75 10.84
C LEU A 7 -4.72 9.03 9.60
N VAL A 8 -5.92 9.42 9.14
CA VAL A 8 -6.49 8.87 7.90
C VAL A 8 -5.68 9.30 6.68
N ALA A 9 -5.24 10.56 6.63
CA ALA A 9 -4.41 11.06 5.54
C ALA A 9 -3.06 10.31 5.42
N CYS A 10 -2.40 10.02 6.54
CA CYS A 10 -1.14 9.25 6.57
C CYS A 10 -1.33 7.74 6.77
N SER A 11 -2.56 7.22 6.63
CA SER A 11 -2.85 5.80 6.91
C SER A 11 -2.23 4.85 5.88
N SER A 12 -2.09 5.27 4.62
CA SER A 12 -1.39 4.50 3.59
C SER A 12 0.09 4.37 3.95
N ASP A 13 0.77 5.50 4.20
CA ASP A 13 2.19 5.51 4.57
C ASP A 13 2.45 4.71 5.86
N TYR A 14 1.51 4.73 6.81
CA TYR A 14 1.58 3.90 8.01
C TYR A 14 1.51 2.40 7.70
N LEU A 15 0.63 1.99 6.78
CA LEU A 15 0.46 0.60 6.36
C LEU A 15 1.62 0.11 5.51
N ASP A 16 2.14 0.96 4.64
CA ASP A 16 3.27 0.70 3.75
C ASP A 16 4.61 0.83 4.48
N GLY A 17 4.58 1.26 5.75
CA GLY A 17 5.75 1.37 6.61
C GLY A 17 6.68 2.53 6.26
N GLN A 18 6.23 3.50 5.46
CA GLN A 18 7.02 4.64 5.00
C GLN A 18 7.10 5.81 6.00
N LEU A 19 6.38 5.72 7.13
CA LEU A 19 6.44 6.75 8.17
C LEU A 19 7.79 6.77 8.91
N THR A 20 8.21 7.98 9.30
CA THR A 20 9.37 8.19 10.17
C THR A 20 9.13 7.61 11.57
N LEU A 21 10.22 7.38 12.33
CA LEU A 21 10.13 6.78 13.67
C LEU A 21 9.24 7.60 14.63
N GLY A 22 9.29 8.94 14.54
CA GLY A 22 8.46 9.83 15.36
C GLY A 22 6.97 9.75 15.01
N GLU A 23 6.64 9.72 13.73
CA GLU A 23 5.26 9.60 13.25
C GLU A 23 4.65 8.25 13.60
N ARG A 24 5.45 7.16 13.55
CA ARG A 24 5.04 5.83 14.03
C ARG A 24 4.68 5.82 15.50
N LEU A 25 5.42 6.54 16.35
CA LEU A 25 5.12 6.62 17.77
C LEU A 25 3.82 7.40 18.02
N MET A 26 3.64 8.53 17.34
CA MET A 26 2.43 9.34 17.42
C MET A 26 1.17 8.59 16.93
N THR A 27 1.26 7.89 15.80
CA THR A 27 0.16 7.04 15.27
C THR A 27 -0.16 5.91 16.25
N ARG A 28 0.84 5.22 16.81
CA ARG A 28 0.64 4.17 17.84
C ARG A 28 -0.06 4.71 19.08
N GLN A 29 0.37 5.86 19.59
CA GLN A 29 -0.27 6.53 20.72
C GLN A 29 -1.74 6.84 20.40
N HIS A 30 -2.02 7.43 19.24
CA HIS A 30 -3.39 7.75 18.83
C HIS A 30 -4.27 6.50 18.71
N LEU A 31 -3.75 5.40 18.15
CA LEU A 31 -4.46 4.12 18.03
C LEU A 31 -4.70 3.42 19.38
N LEU A 32 -3.97 3.79 20.43
CA LEU A 32 -4.27 3.36 21.81
C LEU A 32 -5.53 4.04 22.34
N PHE A 33 -5.68 5.36 22.11
CA PHE A 33 -6.78 6.16 22.65
C PHE A 33 -8.04 6.13 21.77
N CYS A 34 -7.89 6.10 20.44
CA CYS A 34 -9.01 6.17 19.50
C CYS A 34 -9.40 4.79 18.95
N ARG A 35 -10.50 4.23 19.46
CA ARG A 35 -11.07 2.95 18.99
C ARG A 35 -11.55 3.00 17.53
N ASN A 36 -12.08 4.12 17.06
CA ASN A 36 -12.59 4.25 15.70
C ASN A 36 -11.46 4.13 14.67
N CYS A 37 -10.36 4.86 14.89
CA CYS A 37 -9.17 4.77 14.06
C CYS A 37 -8.54 3.37 14.09
N ARG A 38 -8.55 2.70 15.25
CA ARG A 38 -8.10 1.30 15.35
C ARG A 38 -8.95 0.37 14.49
N ARG A 39 -10.27 0.54 14.47
CA ARG A 39 -11.17 -0.26 13.62
C ARG A 39 -10.94 0.02 12.15
N PHE A 40 -10.78 1.29 11.77
CA PHE A 40 -10.46 1.70 10.40
C PHE A 40 -9.19 1.04 9.87
N ILE A 41 -8.09 1.13 10.62
CA ILE A 41 -6.81 0.50 10.23
C ILE A 41 -6.94 -1.03 10.13
N LYS A 42 -7.69 -1.68 11.01
CA LYS A 42 -7.96 -3.12 10.90
C LYS A 42 -8.69 -3.48 9.61
N GLN A 43 -9.72 -2.73 9.23
CA GLN A 43 -10.46 -2.95 7.99
C GLN A 43 -9.57 -2.73 6.77
N LEU A 44 -8.74 -1.69 6.79
CA LEU A 44 -7.83 -1.38 5.69
C LEU A 44 -6.74 -2.46 5.53
N ARG A 45 -6.20 -3.00 6.63
CA ARG A 45 -5.30 -4.18 6.59
C ARG A 45 -5.94 -5.40 6.00
N LEU A 46 -7.22 -5.66 6.33
CA LEU A 46 -7.95 -6.79 5.79
C LEU A 46 -8.13 -6.64 4.27
N ALA A 47 -8.53 -5.46 3.80
CA ALA A 47 -8.62 -5.17 2.37
C ALA A 47 -7.26 -5.35 1.66
N GLN A 48 -6.16 -4.85 2.25
CA GLN A 48 -4.81 -5.04 1.70
C GLN A 48 -4.42 -6.52 1.63
N ALA A 49 -4.73 -7.30 2.66
CA ALA A 49 -4.44 -8.73 2.70
C ALA A 49 -5.23 -9.48 1.61
N THR A 50 -6.51 -9.16 1.43
CA THR A 50 -7.33 -9.74 0.35
C THR A 50 -6.75 -9.43 -1.02
N LEU A 51 -6.34 -8.17 -1.26
CA LEU A 51 -5.75 -7.77 -2.54
C LEU A 51 -4.41 -8.46 -2.81
N LYS A 52 -3.59 -8.72 -1.78
CA LYS A 52 -2.30 -9.42 -1.93
C LYS A 52 -2.45 -10.90 -2.30
N VAL A 53 -3.57 -11.53 -1.92
CA VAL A 53 -3.84 -12.95 -2.22
C VAL A 53 -4.58 -13.12 -3.55
N LEU A 54 -5.20 -12.06 -4.06
CA LEU A 54 -5.88 -12.11 -5.34
C LEU A 54 -4.85 -12.33 -6.46
N PRO A 55 -5.03 -13.34 -7.34
CA PRO A 55 -4.16 -13.51 -8.49
C PRO A 55 -4.21 -12.24 -9.36
N PRO A 56 -3.08 -11.78 -9.89
CA PRO A 56 -3.07 -10.64 -10.79
C PRO A 56 -3.99 -10.94 -11.97
N ALA A 57 -4.83 -9.97 -12.33
CA ALA A 57 -5.66 -10.11 -13.51
C ALA A 57 -4.73 -10.35 -14.72
N PRO A 58 -5.00 -11.36 -15.56
CA PRO A 58 -4.22 -11.58 -16.76
C PRO A 58 -4.28 -10.32 -17.61
N VAL A 59 -3.11 -9.72 -17.85
CA VAL A 59 -2.98 -8.57 -18.75
C VAL A 59 -2.93 -9.13 -20.17
N GLU A 60 -4.02 -8.97 -20.91
CA GLU A 60 -4.09 -9.44 -22.30
C GLU A 60 -2.95 -8.85 -23.13
N GLY A 61 -2.24 -9.72 -23.85
CA GLY A 61 -1.12 -9.31 -24.70
C GLY A 61 0.19 -8.97 -23.96
N ALA A 62 0.31 -9.19 -22.65
CA ALA A 62 1.54 -8.94 -21.89
C ALA A 62 2.76 -9.66 -22.48
N GLU A 63 2.60 -10.94 -22.85
CA GLU A 63 3.65 -11.74 -23.50
C GLU A 63 4.05 -11.17 -24.87
N ALA A 64 3.06 -10.76 -25.68
CA ALA A 64 3.31 -10.17 -26.99
C ALA A 64 4.07 -8.84 -26.89
N LEU A 65 3.71 -8.01 -25.90
CA LEU A 65 4.42 -6.76 -25.61
C LEU A 65 5.85 -7.03 -25.12
N ALA A 66 6.03 -7.98 -24.20
CA ALA A 66 7.34 -8.37 -23.69
C ALA A 66 8.27 -8.88 -24.81
N ALA A 67 7.76 -9.70 -25.72
CA ALA A 67 8.50 -10.20 -26.88
C ALA A 67 8.96 -9.07 -27.81
N ARG A 68 8.10 -8.07 -28.06
CA ARG A 68 8.43 -6.89 -28.87
C ARG A 68 9.55 -6.07 -28.23
N LEU A 69 9.43 -5.75 -26.94
CA LEU A 69 10.45 -4.99 -26.21
C LEU A 69 11.81 -5.71 -26.17
N ALA A 70 11.81 -7.04 -26.05
CA ALA A 70 13.02 -7.85 -26.09
C ALA A 70 13.67 -7.89 -27.49
N ALA A 71 12.87 -7.89 -28.56
CA ALA A 71 13.38 -7.79 -29.93
C ALA A 71 14.03 -6.42 -30.19
N GLU A 72 13.37 -5.33 -29.77
CA GLU A 72 13.90 -3.97 -29.91
C GLU A 72 15.24 -3.81 -29.16
N ARG A 73 15.34 -4.23 -27.90
CA ARG A 73 16.62 -4.16 -27.13
C ARG A 73 17.77 -4.94 -27.77
N ARG A 74 17.48 -6.01 -28.53
CA ARG A 74 18.50 -6.78 -29.25
C ARG A 74 18.93 -6.12 -30.54
N ALA A 75 18.04 -5.39 -31.20
CA ALA A 75 18.34 -4.65 -32.43
C ALA A 75 19.12 -3.34 -32.18
N THR A 76 19.00 -2.76 -30.99
CA THR A 76 19.74 -1.55 -30.59
C THR A 76 21.14 -1.85 -30.01
N ARG A 77 21.49 -3.13 -29.82
CA ARG A 77 22.80 -3.57 -29.34
C ARG A 77 23.63 -4.10 -30.49
#